data_AF-A0A672RCD6-F1
#
_entry.id   AF-A0A672RCD6-F1
#
_cell.length_a   1.000
_cell.length_b   1.000
_cell.length_c   1.000
_cell.angle_alpha   90.00
_cell.angle_beta   90.00
_cell.angle_gamma   90.00
#
_symmetry.space_group_name_H-M   'P 1'
#
loop_
_entity.id
_entity.type
_entity.pdbx_description
1 polymer ?
#
loop_
_entity_poly.entity_id
_entity_poly.type
_entity_poly.pdbx_seq_one_letter_code
_entity_poly.pdbx_strand_id
1 'polypeptide(L)'
;MDLQSYMAVPPGIGMEENFFSLDDILLSHERLPCRTESAFPRLGFLEKSSETRDIPEGTKMEMPLWLAKGLYERKRRGWRTVFGADPIVVDLHKMGPYYYGLGSQMLHFDSPENPEIANTILQTFMGRFRRTMDSSQNAYNEDTSALVERLDCLERSLFKAGQSGLNSFQLWEKGRSSHLTASSLVINYRKRKIADLQA
;
A
#
# COMPACT_ATOMS: atom_id res chain seq x y z
N MET A 1 -4.81 -20.77 18.72
CA MET A 1 -5.34 -19.43 18.42
C MET A 1 -4.26 -18.43 18.75
N ASP A 2 -3.52 -17.98 17.75
CA ASP A 2 -2.51 -16.95 17.88
C ASP A 2 -3.19 -15.60 18.15
N LEU A 3 -3.34 -15.24 19.42
CA LEU A 3 -3.78 -13.90 19.79
C LEU A 3 -2.61 -12.93 19.58
N GLN A 4 -2.51 -12.39 18.37
CA GLN A 4 -1.59 -11.31 18.03
C GLN A 4 -2.03 -10.06 18.81
N SER A 5 -1.13 -9.42 19.57
CA SER A 5 -1.43 -8.21 20.39
C SER A 5 -1.98 -7.03 19.62
N TYR A 6 -1.84 -7.07 18.29
CA TYR A 6 -2.36 -6.09 17.36
C TYR A 6 -2.76 -6.85 16.10
N MET A 7 -4.05 -6.83 15.78
CA MET A 7 -4.52 -7.19 14.45
C MET A 7 -4.40 -5.93 13.59
N ALA A 8 -3.62 -6.00 12.51
CA ALA A 8 -3.58 -4.92 11.55
C ALA A 8 -5.00 -4.70 11.00
N VAL A 9 -5.45 -3.46 11.04
CA VAL A 9 -6.73 -3.08 10.44
C VAL A 9 -6.57 -3.16 8.93
N PRO A 10 -7.43 -3.91 8.21
CA PRO A 10 -7.30 -4.05 6.78
C PRO A 10 -7.58 -2.70 6.08
N PRO A 11 -6.90 -2.43 4.95
CA PRO A 11 -7.19 -1.26 4.13
C PRO A 11 -8.60 -1.33 3.55
N GLY A 12 -9.14 -0.16 3.21
CA GLY A 12 -10.40 -0.02 2.48
C GLY A 12 -10.34 -0.69 1.10
N ILE A 13 -11.52 -1.02 0.56
CA ILE A 13 -11.65 -1.63 -0.76
C ILE A 13 -12.30 -0.61 -1.70
N GLY A 14 -11.74 -0.48 -2.90
CA GLY A 14 -12.30 0.43 -3.89
C GLY A 14 -11.94 1.88 -3.58
N MET A 15 -12.95 2.74 -3.62
CA MET A 15 -12.80 4.19 -3.48
C MET A 15 -12.87 4.66 -2.01
N GLU A 16 -13.17 3.75 -1.09
CA GLU A 16 -13.23 4.06 0.34
C GLU A 16 -11.88 3.75 1.01
N GLU A 17 -11.47 4.61 1.92
CA GLU A 17 -10.29 4.43 2.77
C GLU A 17 -10.75 4.13 4.20
N ASN A 18 -10.03 3.23 4.88
CA ASN A 18 -10.26 2.94 6.27
C ASN A 18 -9.42 3.88 7.14
N PHE A 19 -10.10 4.75 7.90
CA PHE A 19 -9.45 5.73 8.78
C PHE A 19 -8.48 5.11 9.80
N PHE A 20 -8.70 3.85 10.21
CA PHE A 20 -7.84 3.17 11.19
C PHE A 20 -6.77 2.28 10.53
N SER A 21 -6.77 2.15 9.20
CA SER A 21 -5.74 1.42 8.48
C SER A 21 -4.48 2.26 8.33
N LEU A 22 -3.36 1.75 8.84
CA LEU A 22 -2.06 2.39 8.64
C LEU A 22 -1.65 2.39 7.16
N ASP A 23 -2.03 1.35 6.42
CA ASP A 23 -1.71 1.25 5.00
C ASP A 23 -2.45 2.34 4.19
N ASP A 24 -3.71 2.63 4.51
CA ASP A 24 -4.45 3.70 3.83
C ASP A 24 -3.92 5.09 4.20
N ILE A 25 -3.53 5.30 5.47
CA ILE A 25 -2.89 6.55 5.89
C ILE A 25 -1.59 6.77 5.11
N LEU A 26 -0.76 5.74 4.99
CA LEU A 26 0.51 5.82 4.25
C LEU A 26 0.29 5.99 2.74
N LEU A 27 -0.67 5.27 2.16
CA LEU A 27 -1.09 5.44 0.77
C LEU A 27 -1.55 6.88 0.50
N SER A 28 -2.39 7.44 1.37
CA SER A 28 -2.93 8.79 1.20
C SER A 28 -1.86 9.89 1.21
N HIS A 29 -0.70 9.62 1.80
CA HIS A 29 0.44 10.54 1.84
C HIS A 29 1.22 10.59 0.52
N GLU A 30 1.00 9.64 -0.39
CA GLU A 30 1.65 9.61 -1.68
C GLU A 30 1.36 10.89 -2.48
N ARG A 31 2.42 11.45 -3.07
CA ARG A 31 2.35 12.72 -3.79
C ARG A 31 1.98 12.49 -5.23
N LEU A 32 1.05 13.31 -5.70
CA LEU A 32 0.56 13.28 -7.07
C LEU A 32 0.90 14.59 -7.79
N PRO A 33 1.25 14.51 -9.08
CA PRO A 33 1.43 15.69 -9.92
C PRO A 33 0.08 16.35 -10.18
N CYS A 34 -0.06 17.59 -9.72
CA CYS A 34 -1.28 18.38 -9.81
C CYS A 34 -1.04 19.64 -10.64
N ARG A 35 -2.12 20.20 -11.21
CA ARG A 35 -2.12 21.56 -11.76
C ARG A 35 -3.20 22.39 -11.08
N THR A 36 -2.83 23.56 -10.56
CA THR A 36 -3.80 24.49 -9.95
C THR A 36 -4.68 25.10 -11.03
N GLU A 37 -5.99 25.21 -10.76
CA GLU A 37 -6.94 25.90 -11.66
C GLU A 37 -7.33 27.28 -11.15
N SER A 38 -6.87 27.71 -9.98
CA SER A 38 -6.94 29.11 -9.56
C SER A 38 -5.73 29.43 -8.72
N ALA A 39 -5.56 30.72 -8.49
CA ALA A 39 -4.62 31.17 -7.50
C ALA A 39 -4.95 30.64 -6.10
N PHE A 40 -3.92 30.29 -5.34
CA PHE A 40 -4.01 30.00 -3.91
C PHE A 40 -3.42 31.17 -3.11
N PRO A 41 -4.28 32.01 -2.48
CA PRO A 41 -3.82 33.19 -1.80
C PRO A 41 -3.04 32.83 -0.53
N ARG A 42 -1.93 33.54 -0.28
CA ARG A 42 -1.03 33.41 0.88
C ARG A 42 -0.34 32.04 1.01
N LEU A 43 -0.34 31.24 -0.04
CA LEU A 43 0.29 29.91 -0.06
C LEU A 43 1.58 29.85 -0.88
N GLY A 44 2.10 30.99 -1.36
CA GLY A 44 3.32 31.04 -2.18
C GLY A 44 4.56 30.41 -1.54
N PHE A 45 4.63 30.37 -0.20
CA PHE A 45 5.74 29.72 0.53
C PHE A 45 5.87 28.21 0.27
N LEU A 46 4.83 27.55 -0.26
CA LEU A 46 4.88 26.14 -0.66
C LEU A 46 5.73 25.94 -1.93
N GLU A 47 5.79 26.94 -2.79
CA GLU A 47 6.57 26.91 -4.02
C GLU A 47 7.92 27.59 -3.78
N LYS A 48 8.95 26.80 -3.45
CA LYS A 48 10.31 27.31 -3.18
C LYS A 48 10.94 28.10 -4.35
N SER A 49 10.36 27.95 -5.54
CA SER A 49 10.82 28.55 -6.80
C SER A 49 10.23 29.94 -7.06
N SER A 50 9.22 30.38 -6.28
CA SER A 50 8.54 31.65 -6.49
C SER A 50 8.62 32.54 -5.24
N GLU A 51 8.97 33.82 -5.43
CA GLU A 51 8.93 34.84 -4.37
C GLU A 51 7.54 35.49 -4.23
N THR A 52 6.55 35.01 -5.00
CA THR A 52 5.18 35.53 -4.93
C THR A 52 4.50 35.09 -3.64
N ARG A 53 3.71 35.99 -3.05
CA ARG A 53 2.91 35.69 -1.84
C ARG A 53 1.84 34.62 -2.09
N ASP A 54 1.34 34.58 -3.31
CA ASP A 54 0.26 33.70 -3.76
C ASP A 54 0.80 32.71 -4.79
N ILE A 55 0.20 31.52 -4.86
CA ILE A 55 0.48 30.58 -5.95
C ILE A 55 -0.42 30.98 -7.12
N PRO A 56 0.11 31.22 -8.34
CA PRO A 56 -0.70 31.56 -9.48
C PRO A 56 -1.55 30.38 -9.99
N GLU A 57 -2.54 30.70 -10.83
CA GLU A 57 -3.28 29.69 -11.57
C GLU A 57 -2.37 28.98 -12.59
N GLY A 58 -2.58 27.68 -12.77
CA GLY A 58 -1.88 26.88 -13.76
C GLY A 58 -0.53 26.35 -13.30
N THR A 59 -0.11 26.64 -12.07
CA THR A 59 1.13 26.11 -11.47
C THR A 59 1.06 24.60 -11.35
N LYS A 60 2.13 23.92 -11.79
CA LYS A 60 2.32 22.48 -11.60
C LYS A 60 2.99 22.25 -10.25
N MET A 61 2.39 21.43 -9.40
CA MET A 61 2.93 21.12 -8.08
C MET A 61 2.58 19.70 -7.66
N GLU A 62 3.34 19.17 -6.73
CA GLU A 62 3.08 17.86 -6.13
C GLU A 62 2.23 18.02 -4.87
N MET A 63 1.07 17.37 -4.80
CA MET A 63 0.19 17.39 -3.62
C MET A 63 -0.11 15.97 -3.13
N PRO A 64 -0.17 15.72 -1.81
CA PRO A 64 -0.60 14.43 -1.28
C PRO A 64 -2.03 14.07 -1.73
N LEU A 65 -2.30 12.78 -1.93
CA LEU A 65 -3.60 12.26 -2.35
C LEU A 65 -4.76 12.72 -1.45
N TRP A 66 -4.61 12.68 -0.13
CA TRP A 66 -5.67 13.12 0.80
C TRP A 66 -6.08 14.59 0.58
N LEU A 67 -5.10 15.46 0.25
CA LEU A 67 -5.34 16.88 0.00
C LEU A 67 -5.97 17.07 -1.38
N ALA A 68 -5.46 16.36 -2.38
CA ALA A 68 -5.99 16.36 -3.74
C ALA A 68 -7.47 15.98 -3.78
N LYS A 69 -7.87 14.93 -3.06
CA LYS A 69 -9.28 14.49 -2.93
C LYS A 69 -10.16 15.58 -2.33
N GLY A 70 -9.76 16.17 -1.19
CA GLY A 70 -10.55 17.22 -0.54
C GLY A 70 -10.69 18.50 -1.38
N LEU A 71 -9.71 18.80 -2.24
CA LEU A 71 -9.79 19.94 -3.17
C LEU A 71 -10.64 19.63 -4.41
N TYR A 72 -10.69 18.37 -4.84
CA TYR A 72 -11.42 17.93 -6.02
C TYR A 72 -12.94 18.02 -5.85
N GLU A 73 -13.48 17.60 -4.70
CA GLU A 73 -14.92 17.65 -4.38
C GLU A 73 -15.52 19.06 -4.49
N ARG A 74 -14.68 20.12 -4.49
CA ARG A 74 -15.09 21.52 -4.51
C ARG A 74 -15.12 22.19 -5.90
N LYS A 75 -15.29 21.40 -6.97
CA LYS A 75 -15.33 21.80 -8.40
C LYS A 75 -13.99 22.27 -8.98
N ARG A 76 -12.98 21.40 -9.03
CA ARG A 76 -11.76 21.65 -9.82
C ARG A 76 -11.40 20.43 -10.65
N ARG A 77 -11.53 20.51 -11.97
CA ARG A 77 -11.56 19.36 -12.89
C ARG A 77 -10.34 19.34 -13.82
N GLY A 78 -9.29 18.62 -13.42
CA GLY A 78 -8.25 18.24 -14.37
C GLY A 78 -7.15 17.37 -13.79
N TRP A 79 -7.24 16.07 -14.02
CA TRP A 79 -6.14 15.12 -13.78
C TRP A 79 -5.91 14.29 -15.03
N ARG A 80 -4.64 14.04 -15.36
CA ARG A 80 -4.22 13.10 -16.40
C ARG A 80 -2.95 12.40 -15.93
N THR A 81 -2.96 11.08 -15.85
CA THR A 81 -1.75 10.27 -15.67
C THR A 81 -1.83 9.07 -16.61
N VAL A 82 -0.76 8.88 -17.38
CA VAL A 82 -0.63 7.83 -18.39
C VAL A 82 -0.16 6.55 -17.70
N PHE A 83 -1.05 5.56 -17.54
CA PHE A 83 -0.66 4.19 -17.16
C PHE A 83 -0.58 3.31 -18.41
N GLY A 84 0.52 3.40 -19.13
CA GLY A 84 0.72 2.70 -20.41
C GLY A 84 1.80 1.61 -20.39
N ALA A 85 2.04 0.93 -19.26
CA ALA A 85 3.12 -0.06 -19.16
C ALA A 85 2.63 -1.45 -18.74
N ASP A 86 3.29 -2.49 -19.28
CA ASP A 86 2.97 -3.90 -19.03
C ASP A 86 3.26 -4.31 -17.57
N PRO A 87 2.25 -4.71 -16.80
CA PRO A 87 2.38 -5.01 -15.37
C PRO A 87 3.17 -6.27 -15.02
N ILE A 88 3.43 -7.17 -15.98
CA ILE A 88 4.14 -8.44 -15.75
C ILE A 88 5.66 -8.21 -15.58
N VAL A 89 6.19 -7.19 -16.27
CA VAL A 89 7.63 -6.88 -16.31
C VAL A 89 8.00 -5.74 -15.35
N VAL A 90 7.03 -4.89 -15.01
CA VAL A 90 7.23 -3.73 -14.13
C VAL A 90 7.40 -4.15 -12.67
N ASP A 91 8.43 -3.58 -12.04
CA ASP A 91 8.65 -3.65 -10.60
C ASP A 91 7.68 -2.68 -9.92
N LEU A 92 6.55 -3.21 -9.43
CA LEU A 92 5.49 -2.40 -8.82
C LEU A 92 6.03 -1.61 -7.62
N HIS A 93 6.90 -2.21 -6.82
CA HIS A 93 7.47 -1.55 -5.65
C HIS A 93 8.34 -0.33 -6.01
N LYS A 94 8.94 -0.28 -7.21
CA LYS A 94 9.64 0.91 -7.69
C LYS A 94 8.71 2.02 -8.16
N MET A 95 7.52 1.65 -8.65
CA MET A 95 6.47 2.60 -9.05
C MET A 95 5.68 3.14 -7.85
N GLY A 96 5.69 2.40 -6.74
CA GLY A 96 5.07 2.76 -5.47
C GLY A 96 4.65 1.48 -4.72
N PRO A 97 4.78 1.40 -3.39
CA PRO A 97 4.43 0.19 -2.64
C PRO A 97 2.93 -0.11 -2.60
N TYR A 98 2.07 0.81 -3.08
CA TYR A 98 0.61 0.73 -3.05
C TYR A 98 -0.03 0.90 -4.44
N TYR A 99 0.46 0.18 -5.45
CA TYR A 99 -0.05 0.26 -6.82
C TYR A 99 -1.57 0.03 -6.93
N TYR A 100 -2.08 -1.06 -6.34
CA TYR A 100 -3.50 -1.38 -6.42
C TYR A 100 -4.36 -0.40 -5.62
N GLY A 101 -3.89 -0.02 -4.43
CA GLY A 101 -4.57 0.95 -3.58
C GLY A 101 -4.66 2.31 -4.25
N LEU A 102 -3.52 2.85 -4.70
CA LEU A 102 -3.44 4.13 -5.39
C LEU A 102 -4.30 4.16 -6.64
N GLY A 103 -4.20 3.13 -7.49
CA GLY A 103 -4.99 3.03 -8.70
C GLY A 103 -6.50 3.02 -8.42
N SER A 104 -6.94 2.39 -7.33
CA SER A 104 -8.34 2.41 -6.92
C SER A 104 -8.78 3.79 -6.42
N GLN A 105 -7.91 4.47 -5.65
CA GLN A 105 -8.19 5.83 -5.18
C GLN A 105 -8.18 6.88 -6.30
N MET A 106 -7.43 6.65 -7.38
CA MET A 106 -7.43 7.51 -8.56
C MET A 106 -8.77 7.52 -9.30
N LEU A 107 -9.57 6.45 -9.19
CA LEU A 107 -10.92 6.41 -9.76
C LEU A 107 -11.85 7.46 -9.14
N HIS A 108 -11.47 8.05 -7.99
CA HIS A 108 -12.21 9.13 -7.33
C HIS A 108 -12.18 10.44 -8.12
N PHE A 109 -11.21 10.59 -9.03
CA PHE A 109 -11.16 11.71 -9.96
C PHE A 109 -11.92 11.33 -11.24
N ASP A 110 -12.91 12.13 -11.65
CA ASP A 110 -13.61 11.92 -12.93
C ASP A 110 -12.62 12.13 -14.09
N SER A 111 -12.17 11.03 -14.69
CA SER A 111 -11.38 11.01 -15.92
C SER A 111 -12.04 10.08 -16.94
N PRO A 112 -12.01 10.41 -18.25
CA PRO A 112 -12.49 9.51 -19.29
C PRO A 112 -11.70 8.19 -19.36
N GLU A 113 -10.50 8.13 -18.78
CA GLU A 113 -9.61 6.96 -18.77
C GLU A 113 -9.89 6.00 -17.60
N ASN A 114 -10.78 6.36 -16.67
CA ASN A 114 -11.14 5.52 -15.51
C ASN A 114 -11.51 4.05 -15.84
N PRO A 115 -12.32 3.73 -16.87
CA PRO A 115 -12.62 2.34 -17.19
C PRO A 115 -11.40 1.56 -17.67
N GLU A 116 -10.47 2.21 -18.37
CA GLU A 116 -9.23 1.60 -18.85
C GLU A 116 -8.25 1.35 -17.70
N ILE A 117 -8.14 2.31 -16.77
CA ILE A 117 -7.34 2.18 -15.54
C ILE A 117 -7.87 1.02 -14.69
N ALA A 118 -9.18 0.97 -14.44
CA ALA A 118 -9.80 -0.11 -13.66
C ALA A 118 -9.56 -1.49 -14.31
N ASN A 119 -9.69 -1.59 -15.63
CA ASN A 119 -9.42 -2.84 -16.35
C ASN A 119 -7.93 -3.22 -16.27
N THR A 120 -7.02 -2.27 -16.46
CA THR A 120 -5.57 -2.51 -16.36
C THR A 120 -5.17 -3.03 -14.98
N ILE A 121 -5.67 -2.41 -13.90
CA ILE A 121 -5.44 -2.85 -12.51
C ILE A 121 -5.96 -4.28 -12.31
N LEU A 122 -7.16 -4.57 -12.80
CA LEU A 122 -7.76 -5.91 -12.69
C LEU A 122 -6.93 -6.97 -13.44
N GLN A 123 -6.57 -6.72 -14.70
CA GLN A 123 -5.76 -7.64 -15.50
C GLN A 123 -4.37 -7.84 -14.88
N THR A 124 -3.77 -6.77 -14.35
CA THR A 124 -2.50 -6.81 -13.61
C THR A 124 -2.59 -7.78 -12.43
N PHE A 125 -3.63 -7.63 -11.61
CA PHE A 125 -3.83 -8.48 -10.45
C PHE A 125 -4.04 -9.94 -10.86
N MET A 126 -4.93 -10.20 -11.83
CA MET A 126 -5.20 -11.56 -12.31
C MET A 126 -3.96 -12.25 -12.86
N GLY A 127 -3.15 -11.56 -13.66
CA GLY A 127 -1.92 -12.11 -14.24
C GLY A 127 -0.86 -12.46 -13.19
N ARG A 128 -0.74 -11.66 -12.14
CA ARG A 128 0.26 -11.85 -11.08
C ARG A 128 -0.20 -12.77 -9.94
N PHE A 129 -1.51 -12.89 -9.74
CA PHE A 129 -2.10 -13.67 -8.66
C PHE A 129 -1.63 -15.13 -8.66
N ARG A 130 -1.71 -15.79 -9.82
CA ARG A 130 -1.29 -17.21 -9.95
C ARG A 130 0.16 -17.40 -9.55
N ARG A 131 1.07 -16.58 -10.10
CA ARG A 131 2.50 -16.66 -9.80
C ARG A 131 2.77 -16.41 -8.31
N THR A 132 2.10 -15.43 -7.72
CA THR A 132 2.26 -15.09 -6.29
C THR A 132 1.77 -16.24 -5.40
N MET A 133 0.62 -16.82 -5.71
CA MET A 133 0.07 -17.98 -5.01
C MET A 133 1.00 -19.20 -5.11
N ASP A 134 1.36 -19.60 -6.34
CA ASP A 134 2.24 -20.74 -6.60
C ASP A 134 3.58 -20.57 -5.86
N SER A 135 4.18 -19.38 -5.92
CA SER A 135 5.44 -19.11 -5.22
C SER A 135 5.29 -19.15 -3.69
N SER A 136 4.16 -18.68 -3.16
CA SER A 136 3.93 -18.68 -1.69
C SER A 136 3.73 -20.07 -1.10
N GLN A 137 3.20 -21.01 -1.88
CA GLN A 137 2.88 -22.36 -1.43
C GLN A 137 3.98 -23.39 -1.73
N ASN A 138 4.90 -23.07 -2.64
CA ASN A 138 5.98 -23.98 -3.02
C ASN A 138 7.37 -23.60 -2.46
N ALA A 139 7.52 -22.41 -1.86
CA ALA A 139 8.80 -21.95 -1.31
C ALA A 139 8.92 -22.28 0.20
N TYR A 140 9.15 -23.56 0.54
CA TYR A 140 9.36 -23.99 1.93
C TYR A 140 10.83 -23.91 2.34
N ASN A 141 11.16 -23.15 3.39
CA ASN A 141 12.53 -22.89 3.87
C ASN A 141 13.48 -22.27 2.82
N GLU A 142 12.94 -21.66 1.77
CA GLU A 142 13.73 -20.95 0.76
C GLU A 142 13.87 -19.46 1.10
N ASP A 143 14.92 -18.83 0.57
CA ASP A 143 15.06 -17.38 0.65
C ASP A 143 14.10 -16.70 -0.34
N THR A 144 13.04 -16.11 0.21
CA THR A 144 11.97 -15.45 -0.56
C THR A 144 12.17 -13.94 -0.69
N SER A 145 13.27 -13.39 -0.15
CA SER A 145 13.55 -11.94 -0.10
C SER A 145 13.46 -11.27 -1.49
N ALA A 146 14.19 -11.80 -2.48
CA ALA A 146 14.22 -11.26 -3.84
C ALA A 146 12.85 -11.30 -4.55
N LEU A 147 12.01 -12.29 -4.23
CA LEU A 147 10.65 -12.37 -4.77
C LEU A 147 9.78 -11.29 -4.12
N VAL A 148 9.81 -11.26 -2.78
CA VAL A 148 8.98 -10.37 -1.96
C VAL A 148 9.28 -8.91 -2.24
N GLU A 149 10.53 -8.54 -2.50
CA GLU A 149 10.95 -7.16 -2.83
C GLU A 149 10.21 -6.54 -4.02
N ARG A 150 9.77 -7.35 -4.99
CA ARG A 150 9.08 -6.88 -6.21
C ARG A 150 7.56 -6.83 -6.09
N LEU A 151 7.03 -7.29 -4.96
CA LEU A 151 5.59 -7.37 -4.69
C LEU A 151 5.06 -6.06 -4.11
N ASP A 152 3.83 -5.74 -4.46
CA ASP A 152 3.02 -4.70 -3.82
C ASP A 152 2.63 -5.08 -2.38
N CYS A 153 2.23 -4.11 -1.54
CA CYS A 153 1.72 -4.37 -0.19
C CYS A 153 0.59 -5.41 -0.14
N LEU A 154 -0.38 -5.36 -1.07
CA LEU A 154 -1.48 -6.32 -1.14
C LEU A 154 -0.96 -7.72 -1.51
N GLU A 155 -0.08 -7.81 -2.51
CA GLU A 155 0.55 -9.07 -2.92
C GLU A 155 1.40 -9.67 -1.79
N ARG A 156 2.12 -8.85 -1.03
CA ARG A 156 2.89 -9.29 0.15
C ARG A 156 2.00 -9.84 1.24
N SER A 157 0.82 -9.23 1.46
CA SER A 157 -0.17 -9.74 2.41
C SER A 157 -0.66 -11.13 2.02
N LEU A 158 -1.03 -11.31 0.74
CA LEU A 158 -1.43 -12.61 0.19
C LEU A 158 -0.30 -13.64 0.27
N PHE A 159 0.92 -13.25 -0.08
CA PHE A 159 2.10 -14.11 -0.01
C PHE A 159 2.38 -14.58 1.42
N LYS A 160 2.31 -13.67 2.40
CA LYS A 160 2.45 -14.01 3.83
C LYS A 160 1.35 -14.96 4.30
N ALA A 161 0.11 -14.77 3.86
CA ALA A 161 -1.00 -15.67 4.18
C ALA A 161 -0.77 -17.09 3.63
N GLY A 162 -0.31 -17.20 2.36
CA GLY A 162 0.06 -18.47 1.75
C GLY A 162 1.19 -19.18 2.49
N GLN A 163 2.26 -18.44 2.81
CA GLN A 163 3.40 -18.96 3.58
C GLN A 163 3.02 -19.37 5.00
N SER A 164 2.15 -18.62 5.67
CA SER A 164 1.63 -18.99 6.99
C SER A 164 0.87 -20.32 6.94
N GLY A 165 0.03 -20.51 5.92
CA GLY A 165 -0.68 -21.77 5.67
C GLY A 165 0.25 -22.95 5.41
N LEU A 166 1.24 -22.78 4.52
CA LEU A 166 2.24 -23.79 4.21
C LEU A 166 3.02 -24.22 5.46
N ASN A 167 3.55 -23.25 6.21
CA ASN A 167 4.31 -23.52 7.43
C ASN A 167 3.46 -24.21 8.50
N SER A 168 2.22 -23.78 8.68
CA SER A 168 1.28 -24.40 9.63
C SER A 168 0.99 -25.86 9.27
N PHE A 169 0.74 -26.13 7.98
CA PHE A 169 0.52 -27.48 7.49
C PHE A 169 1.76 -28.37 7.69
N GLN A 170 2.95 -27.87 7.34
CA GLN A 170 4.22 -28.58 7.52
C GLN A 170 4.54 -28.88 8.99
N LEU A 171 4.20 -27.97 9.91
CA LEU A 171 4.34 -28.18 11.36
C LEU A 171 3.38 -29.26 11.87
N TRP A 172 2.15 -29.28 11.36
CA TRP A 172 1.16 -30.29 11.67
C TRP A 172 1.57 -31.67 11.15
N GLU A 173 2.00 -31.77 9.88
CA GLU A 173 2.46 -33.00 9.25
C GLU A 173 3.62 -33.65 10.03
N LYS A 174 4.53 -32.84 10.55
CA LYS A 174 5.68 -33.28 11.36
C LYS A 174 5.34 -33.57 12.83
N GLY A 175 4.06 -33.49 13.22
CA GLY A 175 3.60 -33.69 14.61
C GLY A 175 4.03 -32.61 15.61
N ARG A 176 4.70 -31.54 15.16
CA ARG A 176 5.23 -30.46 16.00
C ARG A 176 4.13 -29.54 16.55
N SER A 177 2.97 -29.52 15.90
CA SER A 177 1.79 -28.76 16.33
C SER A 177 1.18 -29.25 17.67
N SER A 178 1.56 -30.45 18.14
CA SER A 178 1.10 -30.99 19.42
C SER A 178 1.78 -30.36 20.65
N HIS A 179 2.95 -29.74 20.47
CA HIS A 179 3.69 -29.11 21.56
C HIS A 179 3.19 -27.70 21.83
N LEU A 180 2.66 -27.46 23.03
CA LEU A 180 2.30 -26.14 23.49
C LEU A 180 3.56 -25.29 23.68
N THR A 181 3.71 -24.26 22.86
CA THR A 181 4.77 -23.27 22.99
C THR A 181 4.23 -22.03 23.71
N ALA A 182 5.12 -21.36 24.46
CA ALA A 182 4.75 -20.09 25.08
C ALA A 182 4.41 -19.08 23.98
N SER A 183 3.33 -18.32 24.15
CA SER A 183 2.94 -17.32 23.17
C SER A 183 4.03 -16.26 23.01
N SER A 184 4.12 -15.70 21.81
CA SER A 184 5.05 -14.61 21.48
C SER A 184 4.91 -13.42 22.45
N LEU A 185 3.71 -13.18 22.96
CA LEU A 185 3.42 -12.18 23.99
C LEU A 185 4.20 -12.43 25.27
N VAL A 186 4.14 -13.65 25.81
CA VAL A 186 4.84 -14.00 27.06
C VAL A 186 6.36 -13.90 26.89
N ILE A 187 6.86 -14.32 25.72
CA ILE A 187 8.29 -14.21 25.38
C ILE A 187 8.71 -12.73 25.35
N ASN A 188 7.92 -11.87 24.70
CA ASN A 188 8.23 -10.44 24.60
C ASN A 188 8.10 -9.69 25.93
N TYR A 189 7.10 -10.01 26.76
CA TYR A 189 6.98 -9.46 28.12
C TYR A 189 8.17 -9.83 29.00
N ARG A 190 8.65 -11.09 28.95
CA ARG A 190 9.87 -11.50 29.67
C ARG A 190 11.09 -10.71 29.23
N LYS A 191 11.27 -10.49 27.92
CA LYS A 191 12.40 -9.70 27.39
C LYS A 191 12.38 -8.26 27.90
N ARG A 192 11.22 -7.59 27.91
CA ARG A 192 11.09 -6.22 28.45
C ARG A 192 11.42 -6.16 29.95
N LYS A 193 10.88 -7.09 30.74
CA LYS A 193 11.10 -7.12 32.19
C LYS A 193 12.57 -7.39 32.57
N ILE A 194 13.31 -8.13 31.74
CA ILE A 194 14.75 -8.36 31.94
C ILE A 194 15.57 -7.10 31.62
N ALA A 195 15.19 -6.36 30.56
CA ALA A 195 15.84 -5.09 30.24
C ALA A 195 15.68 -4.04 31.36
N ASP A 196 14.49 -3.98 31.97
CA ASP A 196 14.21 -3.06 33.10
C ASP A 196 14.96 -3.44 34.40
N LEU A 197 15.40 -4.69 34.54
CA LEU A 197 16.19 -5.16 35.70
C LEU A 197 17.70 -4.95 35.53
N GLN A 198 18.15 -4.63 34.31
CA GLN A 198 19.56 -4.41 33.95
C GLN A 198 19.91 -2.93 33.74
N ALA A 199 18.92 -2.03 33.87
CA ALA A 199 19.08 -0.57 33.89
C ALA A 199 19.13 -0.05 35.33
#